data_AF-A0A0S3TZM9-F1
#
_entry.id   AF-A0A0S3TZM9-F1
#
_cell.length_a   1.000
_cell.length_b   1.000
_cell.length_c   1.000
_cell.angle_alpha   90.00
_cell.angle_beta   90.00
_cell.angle_gamma   90.00
#
_symmetry.space_group_name_H-M   'P 1'
#
loop_
_entity.id
_entity.type
_entity.pdbx_description
1 polymer ?
#
loop_
_entity_poly.entity_id
_entity_poly.type
_entity_poly.pdbx_seq_one_letter_code
_entity_poly.pdbx_strand_id
1 'polypeptide(L)'
;MKNEKFIDLAGLVLSGMIGIVLLVSLHDRVNPFLNYREMQVGEAMLAYLMTLLGLFLLIVQAIGITFRFTQERQSFNSSGSVARLVIPIVIITTLLLTNQSSFPGTWASSQTRQQWAIEEFQNYDGVVKTIKHCKPIVDQVGQVQFVAPTRGANYVVSDPGSSGHSGEFTLEVVGDKATGVAYSTFHIETIIGYVEFTHQGRAETLKCF
;
A
#
# COMPACT_ATOMS: atom_id res chain seq x y z
N MET A 1 -7.23 -51.26 11.96
CA MET A 1 -7.43 -50.37 10.79
C MET A 1 -8.57 -49.34 10.90
N LYS A 2 -9.38 -49.27 11.99
CA LYS A 2 -10.37 -48.18 12.17
C LYS A 2 -9.82 -46.92 12.85
N ASN A 3 -8.71 -47.03 13.60
CA ASN A 3 -8.21 -45.93 14.42
C ASN A 3 -7.40 -44.88 13.64
N GLU A 4 -6.73 -45.24 12.55
CA GLU A 4 -5.91 -44.28 11.78
C GLU A 4 -6.76 -43.22 11.07
N LYS A 5 -7.94 -43.60 10.54
CA LYS A 5 -8.85 -42.67 9.84
C LYS A 5 -9.48 -41.63 10.76
N PHE A 6 -9.58 -41.92 12.05
CA PHE A 6 -10.15 -40.97 13.02
C PHE A 6 -9.14 -39.88 13.38
N ILE A 7 -7.84 -40.20 13.30
CA ILE A 7 -6.75 -39.27 13.62
C ILE A 7 -6.60 -38.21 12.51
N ASP A 8 -6.75 -38.58 11.24
CA ASP A 8 -6.65 -37.63 10.12
C ASP A 8 -7.80 -36.62 10.07
N LEU A 9 -9.04 -37.07 10.32
CA LEU A 9 -10.20 -36.19 10.35
C LEU A 9 -10.15 -35.26 11.57
N ALA A 10 -9.73 -35.77 12.72
CA ALA A 10 -9.53 -34.96 13.92
C ALA A 10 -8.42 -33.91 13.70
N GLY A 11 -7.34 -34.26 13.01
CA GLY A 11 -6.26 -33.32 12.65
C GLY A 11 -6.73 -32.18 11.74
N LEU A 12 -7.58 -32.48 10.75
CA LEU A 12 -8.14 -31.49 9.83
C LEU A 12 -9.12 -30.53 10.52
N VAL A 13 -9.99 -31.05 11.38
CA VAL A 13 -10.92 -30.23 12.17
C VAL A 13 -10.15 -29.36 13.18
N LEU A 14 -9.12 -29.91 13.80
CA LEU A 14 -8.29 -29.18 14.75
C LEU A 14 -7.50 -28.05 14.06
N SER A 15 -6.94 -28.27 12.87
CA SER A 15 -6.23 -27.21 12.13
C SER A 15 -7.18 -26.11 11.65
N GLY A 16 -8.39 -26.47 11.20
CA GLY A 16 -9.44 -25.51 10.83
C GLY A 16 -9.91 -24.67 12.03
N MET A 17 -10.12 -25.31 13.20
CA MET A 17 -10.50 -24.61 14.43
C MET A 17 -9.38 -23.72 14.95
N ILE A 18 -8.11 -24.14 14.89
CA ILE A 18 -6.96 -23.30 15.25
C ILE A 18 -6.88 -22.08 14.31
N GLY A 19 -7.11 -22.26 13.00
CA GLY A 19 -7.17 -21.15 12.04
C GLY A 19 -8.28 -20.14 12.35
N ILE A 20 -9.47 -20.62 12.71
CA ILE A 20 -10.61 -19.77 13.10
C ILE A 20 -10.35 -19.06 14.43
N VAL A 21 -9.82 -19.75 15.43
CA VAL A 21 -9.48 -19.15 16.74
C VAL A 21 -8.38 -18.09 16.59
N LEU A 22 -7.38 -18.31 15.73
CA LEU A 22 -6.38 -17.30 15.41
C LEU A 22 -6.98 -16.10 14.66
N LEU A 23 -7.90 -16.33 13.71
CA LEU A 23 -8.66 -15.27 13.02
C LEU A 23 -9.49 -14.42 14.00
N VAL A 24 -10.20 -15.05 14.93
CA VAL A 24 -11.02 -14.36 15.94
C VAL A 24 -10.14 -13.65 16.99
N SER A 25 -9.03 -14.27 17.41
CA SER A 25 -8.10 -13.65 18.37
C SER A 25 -7.33 -12.47 17.78
N LEU A 26 -7.06 -12.49 16.47
CA LEU A 26 -6.54 -11.34 15.73
C LEU A 26 -7.60 -10.25 15.56
N HIS A 27 -8.88 -10.61 15.42
CA HIS A 27 -9.99 -9.65 15.32
C HIS A 27 -10.21 -8.85 16.61
N ASP A 28 -10.11 -9.49 17.79
CA ASP A 28 -10.32 -8.82 19.09
C ASP A 28 -9.15 -7.90 19.50
N ARG A 29 -7.92 -8.19 19.05
CA ARG A 29 -6.76 -7.31 19.30
C ARG A 29 -6.57 -6.23 18.25
N VAL A 30 -7.09 -6.47 17.04
CA VAL A 30 -6.90 -5.62 15.88
C VAL A 30 -8.27 -5.48 15.25
N ASN A 31 -9.07 -4.52 15.73
CA ASN A 31 -10.36 -4.22 15.13
C ASN A 31 -10.11 -3.37 13.86
N PRO A 32 -9.89 -3.99 12.68
CA PRO A 32 -9.25 -3.30 11.55
C PRO A 32 -10.25 -2.38 10.85
N PHE A 33 -11.55 -2.62 11.07
CA PHE A 33 -12.64 -1.83 10.51
C PHE A 33 -12.94 -0.58 11.34
N LEU A 34 -12.57 -0.56 12.63
CA LEU A 34 -12.83 0.58 13.52
C LEU A 34 -11.58 1.43 13.80
N ASN A 35 -10.37 0.92 13.56
CA ASN A 35 -9.11 1.66 13.78
C ASN A 35 -8.22 1.81 12.52
N TYR A 36 -8.83 1.80 11.33
CA TYR A 36 -8.15 2.06 10.04
C TYR A 36 -7.41 3.42 9.97
N ARG A 37 -7.71 4.33 10.90
CA ARG A 37 -7.12 5.67 10.97
C ARG A 37 -5.72 5.67 11.64
N GLU A 38 -5.41 4.67 12.45
CA GLU A 38 -4.12 4.56 13.18
C GLU A 38 -3.21 3.46 12.62
N MET A 39 -3.77 2.48 11.92
CA MET A 39 -2.94 1.57 11.14
C MET A 39 -2.49 2.29 9.87
N GLN A 40 -1.27 2.82 9.90
CA GLN A 40 -0.49 3.09 8.69
C GLN A 40 -0.79 1.97 7.69
N VAL A 41 -1.19 2.34 6.46
CA VAL A 41 -1.38 1.41 5.33
C VAL A 41 -0.02 0.90 4.84
N GLY A 42 0.87 0.61 5.79
CA GLY A 42 2.18 0.01 5.62
C GLY A 42 2.09 -1.49 5.78
N GLU A 43 3.26 -2.12 5.70
CA GLU A 43 3.55 -3.55 5.63
C GLU A 43 2.65 -4.46 6.51
N ALA A 44 2.12 -3.96 7.63
CA ALA A 44 1.17 -4.67 8.49
C ALA A 44 -0.18 -5.00 7.81
N MET A 45 -0.79 -4.07 7.07
CA MET A 45 -2.06 -4.36 6.36
C MET A 45 -1.84 -5.31 5.19
N LEU A 46 -0.68 -5.19 4.54
CA LEU A 46 -0.24 -6.12 3.50
C LEU A 46 -0.01 -7.52 4.08
N ALA A 47 0.71 -7.64 5.19
CA ALA A 47 0.91 -8.90 5.91
C ALA A 47 -0.43 -9.50 6.34
N TYR A 48 -1.37 -8.68 6.80
CA TYR A 48 -2.73 -9.11 7.16
C TYR A 48 -3.50 -9.67 5.95
N LEU A 49 -3.52 -8.96 4.82
CA LEU A 49 -4.17 -9.43 3.59
C LEU A 49 -3.52 -10.69 3.02
N MET A 50 -2.18 -10.78 3.07
CA MET A 50 -1.45 -11.98 2.67
C MET A 50 -1.73 -13.16 3.60
N THR A 51 -1.90 -12.90 4.90
CA THR A 51 -2.30 -13.92 5.88
C THR A 51 -3.73 -14.40 5.60
N LEU A 52 -4.67 -13.49 5.34
CA LEU A 52 -6.05 -13.85 4.97
C LEU A 52 -6.11 -14.66 3.67
N LEU A 53 -5.34 -14.26 2.65
CA LEU A 53 -5.25 -14.99 1.39
C LEU A 53 -4.62 -16.37 1.59
N GLY A 54 -3.56 -16.47 2.38
CA GLY A 54 -2.92 -17.73 2.73
C GLY A 54 -3.88 -18.69 3.43
N LEU A 55 -4.64 -18.19 4.42
CA LEU A 55 -5.66 -18.96 5.12
C LEU A 55 -6.79 -19.41 4.19
N PHE A 56 -7.26 -18.55 3.29
CA PHE A 56 -8.25 -18.90 2.28
C PHE A 56 -7.77 -20.03 1.37
N LEU A 57 -6.52 -19.95 0.88
CA LEU A 57 -5.93 -20.99 0.04
C LEU A 57 -5.78 -22.32 0.79
N LEU A 58 -5.42 -22.28 2.07
CA LEU A 58 -5.35 -23.49 2.92
C LEU A 58 -6.73 -24.14 3.09
N ILE A 59 -7.78 -23.34 3.30
CA ILE A 59 -9.16 -23.85 3.39
C ILE A 59 -9.57 -24.51 2.08
N VAL A 60 -9.30 -23.88 0.93
CA VAL A 60 -9.61 -24.45 -0.39
C VAL A 60 -8.85 -25.76 -0.63
N GLN A 61 -7.58 -25.85 -0.21
CA GLN A 61 -6.81 -27.09 -0.30
C GLN A 61 -7.37 -28.18 0.61
N ALA A 62 -7.74 -27.85 1.85
CA ALA A 62 -8.35 -28.80 2.77
C ALA A 62 -9.68 -29.35 2.21
N ILE A 63 -10.51 -28.49 1.63
CA ILE A 63 -11.76 -28.89 0.96
C ILE A 63 -11.44 -29.80 -0.25
N GLY A 64 -10.46 -29.43 -1.08
CA GLY A 64 -10.05 -30.24 -2.24
C GLY A 64 -9.52 -31.63 -1.86
N ILE A 65 -8.74 -31.72 -0.79
CA ILE A 65 -8.25 -32.99 -0.24
C ILE A 65 -9.42 -33.82 0.29
N THR A 66 -10.33 -33.21 1.05
CA THR A 66 -11.53 -33.89 1.58
C THR A 66 -12.41 -34.43 0.46
N PHE A 67 -12.62 -33.64 -0.61
CA PHE A 67 -13.33 -34.07 -1.80
C PHE A 67 -12.62 -35.23 -2.51
N ARG A 68 -11.30 -35.19 -2.65
CA ARG A 68 -10.51 -36.28 -3.24
C ARG A 68 -10.57 -37.57 -2.44
N PHE A 69 -10.47 -37.49 -1.11
CA PHE A 69 -10.65 -38.66 -0.24
C PHE A 69 -12.07 -39.24 -0.34
N THR A 70 -13.07 -38.38 -0.55
CA THR A 70 -14.45 -38.82 -0.80
C THR A 70 -14.60 -39.43 -2.20
N GLN A 71 -13.82 -38.93 -3.17
CA GLN A 71 -13.82 -39.33 -4.58
C GLN A 71 -12.93 -40.54 -4.88
N GLU A 72 -11.99 -40.94 -4.01
CA GLU A 72 -11.17 -42.17 -4.12
C GLU A 72 -11.98 -43.48 -4.13
N ARG A 73 -13.33 -43.41 -4.09
CA ARG A 73 -14.20 -44.50 -4.54
C ARG A 73 -14.33 -44.66 -6.06
N GLN A 74 -13.83 -43.71 -6.86
CA GLN A 74 -13.76 -43.79 -8.32
C GLN A 74 -12.37 -43.34 -8.79
N SER A 75 -11.62 -44.27 -9.37
CA SER A 75 -10.23 -44.11 -9.80
C SER A 75 -10.04 -42.87 -10.69
N PHE A 76 -9.19 -41.92 -10.29
CA PHE A 76 -8.57 -41.01 -11.26
C PHE A 76 -7.19 -40.51 -10.82
N ASN A 77 -6.19 -40.84 -11.65
CA ASN A 77 -4.89 -40.21 -11.71
C ASN A 77 -5.05 -38.69 -11.91
N SER A 78 -4.79 -37.89 -10.89
CA SER A 78 -4.92 -36.43 -10.98
C SER A 78 -3.92 -35.72 -10.06
N SER A 79 -2.63 -36.03 -10.12
CA SER A 79 -1.62 -35.25 -9.36
C SER A 79 -1.24 -33.91 -10.01
N GLY A 80 -1.78 -33.58 -11.19
CA GLY A 80 -1.39 -32.38 -11.96
C GLY A 80 -2.26 -31.13 -11.82
N SER A 81 -3.40 -31.16 -11.11
CA SER A 81 -4.39 -30.05 -11.18
C SER A 81 -4.21 -28.93 -10.15
N VAL A 82 -3.69 -29.20 -8.95
CA VAL A 82 -3.66 -28.18 -7.89
C VAL A 82 -2.56 -27.14 -8.13
N ALA A 83 -1.37 -27.58 -8.57
CA ALA A 83 -0.27 -26.67 -8.89
C ALA A 83 -0.61 -25.69 -10.03
N ARG A 84 -1.45 -26.10 -10.99
CA ARG A 84 -1.87 -25.26 -12.13
C ARG A 84 -2.78 -24.10 -11.73
N LEU A 85 -3.43 -24.15 -10.56
CA LEU A 85 -4.27 -23.07 -10.04
C LEU A 85 -3.52 -22.18 -9.05
N VAL A 86 -2.70 -22.77 -8.18
CA VAL A 86 -1.97 -22.02 -7.14
C VAL A 86 -0.88 -21.12 -7.73
N ILE A 87 -0.11 -21.63 -8.71
CA ILE A 87 1.00 -20.88 -9.32
C ILE A 87 0.53 -19.56 -9.98
N PRO A 88 -0.47 -19.54 -10.87
CA PRO A 88 -0.90 -18.28 -11.49
C PRO A 88 -1.53 -17.32 -10.48
N ILE A 89 -2.22 -17.80 -9.44
CA ILE A 89 -2.76 -16.93 -8.39
C ILE A 89 -1.63 -16.25 -7.62
N VAL A 90 -0.61 -17.00 -7.18
CA VAL A 90 0.55 -16.43 -6.49
C VAL A 90 1.31 -15.44 -7.37
N ILE A 91 1.45 -15.73 -8.67
CA ILE A 91 2.08 -14.80 -9.63
C ILE A 91 1.24 -13.52 -9.79
N ILE A 92 -0.08 -13.63 -9.99
CA ILE A 92 -0.97 -12.48 -10.14
C ILE A 92 -0.98 -11.63 -8.86
N THR A 93 -1.05 -12.25 -7.68
CA THR A 93 -0.99 -11.54 -6.41
C THR A 93 0.36 -10.83 -6.25
N THR A 94 1.48 -11.52 -6.48
CA THR A 94 2.82 -10.90 -6.40
C THR A 94 2.94 -9.72 -7.38
N LEU A 95 2.47 -9.86 -8.62
CA LEU A 95 2.49 -8.79 -9.62
C LEU A 95 1.61 -7.59 -9.24
N LEU A 96 0.43 -7.83 -8.65
CA LEU A 96 -0.45 -6.76 -8.16
C LEU A 96 0.17 -6.01 -6.96
N LEU A 97 1.00 -6.68 -6.17
CA LEU A 97 1.68 -6.10 -5.02
C LEU A 97 2.94 -5.32 -5.41
N THR A 98 3.70 -5.77 -6.40
CA THR A 98 4.93 -5.10 -6.83
C THR A 98 4.69 -3.90 -7.76
N ASN A 99 3.48 -3.72 -8.29
CA ASN A 99 3.18 -2.67 -9.28
C ASN A 99 2.57 -1.39 -8.67
N GLN A 100 2.69 -1.20 -7.36
CA GLN A 100 2.22 0.00 -6.67
C GLN A 100 3.35 1.04 -6.62
N SER A 101 3.65 1.67 -7.76
CA SER A 101 4.60 2.81 -7.85
C SER A 101 4.02 4.13 -7.31
N SER A 102 2.98 4.04 -6.48
CA SER A 102 2.23 5.19 -5.95
C SER A 102 2.59 5.39 -4.49
N PHE A 103 2.61 6.64 -4.02
CA PHE A 103 2.78 6.91 -2.59
C PHE A 103 1.68 6.17 -1.81
N PRO A 104 2.03 5.48 -0.69
CA PRO A 104 1.05 4.71 0.07
C PRO A 104 -0.13 5.61 0.46
N GLY A 105 -1.35 5.14 0.17
CA GLY A 105 -2.57 5.85 0.50
C GLY A 105 -2.98 6.95 -0.49
N THR A 106 -2.79 6.77 -1.79
CA THR A 106 -3.44 7.61 -2.83
C THR A 106 -4.97 7.74 -2.69
N TRP A 107 -5.59 6.81 -1.96
CA TRP A 107 -7.02 6.79 -1.64
C TRP A 107 -7.38 7.66 -0.43
N ALA A 108 -6.38 8.07 0.37
CA ALA A 108 -6.56 8.98 1.49
C ALA A 108 -6.66 10.44 1.00
N SER A 109 -7.38 11.26 1.76
CA SER A 109 -7.53 12.69 1.47
C SER A 109 -6.17 13.39 1.48
N SER A 110 -6.05 14.49 0.72
CA SER A 110 -4.81 15.27 0.64
C SER A 110 -4.37 15.78 2.01
N GLN A 111 -5.33 16.13 2.89
CA GLN A 111 -5.03 16.51 4.27
C GLN A 111 -4.31 15.41 5.04
N THR A 112 -4.83 14.18 5.00
CA THR A 112 -4.24 13.04 5.71
C THR A 112 -2.87 12.70 5.14
N ARG A 113 -2.73 12.67 3.80
CA ARG A 113 -1.44 12.42 3.15
C ARG A 113 -0.39 13.48 3.49
N GLN A 114 -0.79 14.75 3.58
CA GLN A 114 0.11 15.81 4.02
C GLN A 114 0.57 15.59 5.47
N GLN A 115 -0.32 15.19 6.38
CA GLN A 115 0.06 14.90 7.77
C GLN A 115 1.07 13.75 7.86
N TRP A 116 0.82 12.67 7.14
CA TRP A 116 1.77 11.55 7.07
C TRP A 116 3.13 11.99 6.50
N ALA A 117 3.12 12.84 5.47
CA ALA A 117 4.35 13.35 4.87
C ALA A 117 5.16 14.24 5.83
N ILE A 118 4.50 15.02 6.69
CA ILE A 118 5.15 15.81 7.75
C ILE A 118 5.84 14.90 8.78
N GLU A 119 5.21 13.76 9.11
CA GLU A 119 5.76 12.79 10.05
C GLU A 119 6.91 11.96 9.44
N GLU A 120 6.79 11.60 8.17
CA GLU A 120 7.72 10.71 7.47
C GLU A 120 8.96 11.43 6.94
N PHE A 121 8.78 12.61 6.33
CA PHE A 121 9.86 13.31 5.63
C PHE A 121 10.41 14.47 6.45
N GLN A 122 11.71 14.41 6.76
CA GLN A 122 12.41 15.51 7.41
C GLN A 122 12.26 16.81 6.60
N ASN A 123 11.92 17.89 7.29
CA ASN A 123 11.75 19.24 6.71
C ASN A 123 10.67 19.36 5.62
N TYR A 124 9.67 18.47 5.59
CA TYR A 124 8.54 18.58 4.67
C TYR A 124 7.69 19.83 4.89
N ASP A 125 7.61 20.34 6.13
CA ASP A 125 6.96 21.63 6.39
C ASP A 125 7.57 22.79 5.58
N GLY A 126 8.88 22.73 5.33
CA GLY A 126 9.58 23.69 4.46
C GLY A 126 9.07 23.61 3.02
N VAL A 127 8.89 22.40 2.49
CA VAL A 127 8.30 22.15 1.16
C VAL A 127 6.88 22.72 1.08
N VAL A 128 6.03 22.39 2.05
CA VAL A 128 4.65 22.89 2.12
C VAL A 128 4.64 24.42 2.14
N LYS A 129 5.50 25.04 2.96
CA LYS A 129 5.59 26.50 3.05
C LYS A 129 6.02 27.12 1.72
N THR A 130 7.03 26.57 1.06
CA THR A 130 7.52 27.07 -0.24
C THR A 130 6.40 27.02 -1.30
N ILE A 131 5.70 25.89 -1.41
CA ILE A 131 4.59 25.76 -2.37
C ILE A 131 3.43 26.71 -2.04
N LYS A 132 3.07 26.86 -0.76
CA LYS A 132 2.00 27.77 -0.33
C LYS A 132 2.27 29.24 -0.64
N HIS A 133 3.54 29.65 -0.68
CA HIS A 133 3.94 31.03 -1.00
C HIS A 133 4.39 31.22 -2.44
N CYS A 134 4.44 30.15 -3.25
CA CYS A 134 4.84 30.23 -4.65
C CYS A 134 3.77 30.95 -5.48
N LYS A 135 3.99 32.23 -5.75
CA LYS A 135 3.03 33.10 -6.45
C LYS A 135 2.52 32.50 -7.77
N PRO A 136 3.36 31.96 -8.68
CA PRO A 136 2.87 31.36 -9.92
C PRO A 136 1.90 30.18 -9.72
N ILE A 137 2.07 29.40 -8.64
CA ILE A 137 1.14 28.32 -8.27
C ILE A 137 -0.15 28.91 -7.70
N VAL A 138 -0.04 29.84 -6.74
CA VAL A 138 -1.18 30.52 -6.12
C VAL A 138 -2.06 31.24 -7.15
N ASP A 139 -1.46 31.83 -8.17
CA ASP A 139 -2.19 32.51 -9.24
C ASP A 139 -3.06 31.52 -10.05
N GLN A 140 -2.70 30.24 -10.10
CA GLN A 140 -3.43 29.19 -10.83
C GLN A 140 -4.45 28.45 -9.98
N VAL A 141 -4.07 28.02 -8.77
CA VAL A 141 -4.95 27.20 -7.91
C VAL A 141 -5.65 27.99 -6.81
N GLY A 142 -5.29 29.27 -6.64
CA GLY A 142 -5.79 30.12 -5.56
C GLY A 142 -5.04 29.88 -4.24
N GLN A 143 -5.71 30.19 -3.11
CA GLN A 143 -5.11 30.02 -1.80
C GLN A 143 -4.90 28.53 -1.51
N VAL A 144 -3.63 28.11 -1.44
CA VAL A 144 -3.25 26.71 -1.24
C VAL A 144 -3.64 26.24 0.16
N GLN A 145 -4.55 25.26 0.23
CA GLN A 145 -5.03 24.64 1.45
C GLN A 145 -4.11 23.50 1.88
N PHE A 146 -3.85 22.57 0.95
CA PHE A 146 -3.08 21.35 1.18
C PHE A 146 -2.00 21.12 0.11
N VAL A 147 -0.89 20.53 0.53
CA VAL A 147 0.22 20.10 -0.33
C VAL A 147 0.59 18.69 0.12
N ALA A 148 0.32 17.68 -0.71
CA ALA A 148 0.38 16.28 -0.29
C ALA A 148 1.07 15.39 -1.32
N PRO A 149 1.89 14.40 -0.94
CA PRO A 149 2.53 13.50 -1.90
C PRO A 149 1.49 12.63 -2.64
N THR A 150 1.67 12.36 -3.93
CA THR A 150 0.66 11.65 -4.76
C THR A 150 1.21 10.36 -5.36
N ARG A 151 1.97 10.45 -6.44
CA ARG A 151 2.45 9.34 -7.26
C ARG A 151 3.96 9.40 -7.32
N GLY A 152 4.60 8.30 -7.71
CA GLY A 152 6.05 8.26 -7.78
C GLY A 152 6.70 8.10 -6.40
N ALA A 153 8.02 8.21 -6.39
CA ALA A 153 8.84 7.72 -5.30
C ALA A 153 8.71 8.56 -4.01
N ASN A 154 8.53 9.88 -4.12
CA ASN A 154 8.39 10.82 -2.99
C ASN A 154 9.36 10.51 -1.84
N TYR A 155 10.59 11.00 -1.92
CA TYR A 155 11.63 10.63 -0.97
C TYR A 155 12.60 11.77 -0.67
N VAL A 156 13.27 11.63 0.48
CA VAL A 156 14.40 12.47 0.87
C VAL A 156 15.54 11.52 1.25
N VAL A 157 16.66 11.61 0.54
CA VAL A 157 17.91 10.94 0.88
C VAL A 157 18.83 11.95 1.56
N SER A 158 19.25 11.62 2.78
CA SER A 158 20.36 12.30 3.43
C SER A 158 21.65 11.59 3.07
N ASP A 159 22.53 12.26 2.32
CA ASP A 159 23.88 11.77 2.07
C ASP A 159 24.85 12.44 3.05
N PRO A 160 25.32 11.73 4.11
CA PRO A 160 26.23 12.29 5.09
C PRO A 160 27.63 12.63 4.53
N GLY A 161 27.97 12.18 3.31
CA GLY A 161 29.21 12.54 2.62
C GLY A 161 29.09 13.77 1.71
N SER A 162 27.87 14.29 1.53
CA SER A 162 27.56 15.47 0.73
C SER A 162 27.09 16.61 1.62
N SER A 163 27.24 17.85 1.17
CA SER A 163 26.77 19.04 1.89
C SER A 163 25.24 19.23 1.82
N GLY A 164 24.46 18.18 1.52
CA GLY A 164 23.02 18.35 1.28
C GLY A 164 22.20 17.07 1.24
N HIS A 165 20.89 17.27 1.37
CA HIS A 165 19.87 16.27 1.11
C HIS A 165 19.52 16.28 -0.39
N SER A 166 19.27 15.12 -0.97
CA SER A 166 18.67 15.02 -2.30
C SER A 166 17.30 14.40 -2.19
N GLY A 167 16.42 14.70 -3.12
CA GLY A 167 15.11 14.11 -3.10
C GLY A 167 14.25 14.50 -4.28
N GLU A 168 13.09 13.89 -4.31
CA GLU A 168 12.09 14.09 -5.33
C GLU A 168 10.72 14.08 -4.66
N PHE A 169 9.88 15.04 -5.03
CA PHE A 169 8.48 15.06 -4.63
C PHE A 169 7.57 15.25 -5.85
N THR A 170 6.50 14.46 -5.88
CA THR A 170 5.32 14.69 -6.73
C THR A 170 4.14 15.00 -5.81
N LEU A 171 3.73 16.25 -5.80
CA LEU A 171 2.82 16.85 -4.85
C LEU A 171 1.49 17.21 -5.52
N GLU A 172 0.38 16.87 -4.90
CA GLU A 172 -0.92 17.41 -5.21
C GLU A 172 -1.05 18.71 -4.44
N VAL A 173 -1.30 19.79 -5.18
CA VAL A 173 -1.50 21.11 -4.61
C VAL A 173 -2.99 21.42 -4.73
N VAL A 174 -3.67 21.41 -3.59
CA VAL A 174 -5.11 21.70 -3.49
C VAL A 174 -5.28 23.15 -3.03
N GLY A 175 -5.73 24.00 -3.94
CA GLY A 175 -6.16 25.37 -3.62
C GLY A 175 -7.68 25.48 -3.52
N ASP A 176 -8.14 26.67 -3.15
CA ASP A 176 -9.58 26.99 -3.06
C ASP A 176 -10.27 27.11 -4.44
N LYS A 177 -9.52 27.37 -5.52
CA LYS A 177 -10.06 27.49 -6.89
C LYS A 177 -9.87 26.23 -7.72
N ALA A 178 -8.73 25.57 -7.59
CA ALA A 178 -8.39 24.42 -8.41
C ALA A 178 -7.38 23.48 -7.72
N THR A 179 -7.05 22.39 -8.40
CA THR A 179 -6.04 21.43 -7.97
C THR A 179 -5.05 21.21 -9.10
N GLY A 180 -3.76 21.13 -8.76
CA GLY A 180 -2.68 20.82 -9.71
C GLY A 180 -1.68 19.82 -9.13
N VAL A 181 -0.75 19.39 -9.97
CA VAL A 181 0.32 18.46 -9.58
C VAL A 181 1.66 19.15 -9.78
N ALA A 182 2.44 19.29 -8.71
CA ALA A 182 3.77 19.84 -8.70
C ALA A 182 4.81 18.71 -8.61
N TYR A 183 5.73 18.66 -9.57
CA TYR A 183 6.90 17.80 -9.52
C TYR A 183 8.15 18.64 -9.25
N SER A 184 9.01 18.20 -8.35
CA SER A 184 10.27 18.87 -8.09
C SER A 184 11.34 17.89 -7.61
N THR A 185 12.56 18.11 -8.07
CA THR A 185 13.77 17.49 -7.55
C THR A 185 14.61 18.56 -6.87
N PHE A 186 15.29 18.17 -5.79
CA PHE A 186 16.17 19.06 -5.06
C PHE A 186 17.46 18.35 -4.70
N HIS A 187 18.53 19.13 -4.61
CA HIS A 187 19.86 18.69 -4.27
C HIS A 187 20.50 19.82 -3.47
N ILE A 188 20.51 19.68 -2.14
CA ILE A 188 20.85 20.65 -1.08
C ILE A 188 19.60 21.37 -0.52
N GLU A 189 19.32 21.11 0.76
CA GLU A 189 18.10 21.53 1.50
C GLU A 189 16.78 21.04 0.89
N THR A 190 15.67 21.07 1.65
CA THR A 190 14.33 20.70 1.12
C THR A 190 13.62 21.88 0.44
N ILE A 191 14.38 22.88 -0.03
CA ILE A 191 13.82 24.07 -0.68
C ILE A 191 13.59 23.76 -2.16
N ILE A 192 12.33 23.83 -2.56
CA ILE A 192 11.90 23.61 -3.94
C ILE A 192 11.98 24.92 -4.73
N GLY A 193 13.06 25.09 -5.50
CA GLY A 193 13.28 26.30 -6.32
C GLY A 193 12.56 26.27 -7.67
N TYR A 194 12.62 25.13 -8.36
CA TYR A 194 11.98 24.90 -9.65
C TYR A 194 10.94 23.79 -9.53
N VAL A 195 9.75 24.06 -10.06
CA VAL A 195 8.60 23.14 -10.00
C VAL A 195 8.07 22.92 -11.40
N GLU A 196 7.99 21.68 -11.84
CA GLU A 196 7.18 21.32 -13.00
C GLU A 196 5.73 21.20 -12.53
N PHE A 197 4.93 22.20 -12.83
CA PHE A 197 3.54 22.28 -12.39
C PHE A 197 2.59 21.91 -13.52
N THR A 198 1.73 20.93 -13.26
CA THR A 198 0.69 20.50 -14.18
C THR A 198 -0.68 20.93 -13.67
N HIS A 199 -1.36 21.75 -14.46
CA HIS A 199 -2.72 22.23 -14.16
C HIS A 199 -3.56 22.20 -15.45
N GLN A 200 -4.78 21.66 -15.37
CA GLN A 200 -5.69 21.51 -16.52
C GLN A 200 -5.05 20.81 -17.74
N GLY A 201 -4.18 19.83 -17.49
CA GLY A 201 -3.49 19.05 -18.52
C GLY A 201 -2.33 19.77 -19.21
N ARG A 202 -1.94 20.96 -18.77
CA ARG A 202 -0.74 21.67 -19.24
C ARG A 202 0.33 21.64 -18.16
N ALA A 203 1.54 21.26 -18.56
CA ALA A 203 2.72 21.25 -17.69
C ALA A 203 3.62 22.44 -18.04
N GLU A 204 4.09 23.15 -17.02
CA GLU A 204 5.02 24.27 -17.16
C GLU A 204 6.02 24.32 -16.00
N THR A 205 7.22 24.81 -16.27
CA THR A 205 8.24 24.98 -15.24
C THR A 205 8.11 26.34 -14.57
N LEU A 206 7.77 26.33 -13.29
CA LEU A 206 7.59 27.50 -12.44
C LEU A 206 8.80 27.70 -11.53
N LYS A 207 9.03 28.96 -11.16
CA LYS A 207 10.07 29.39 -10.23
C LYS A 207 9.40 29.82 -8.92
N CYS A 208 9.80 29.21 -7.80
CA CYS A 208 9.15 29.37 -6.49
C CYS A 208 10.04 30.03 -5.42
N PHE A 209 10.99 30.87 -5.84
CA PHE A 209 11.87 31.66 -4.97
C PHE A 209 11.38 33.09 -4.76
#